data_AF-A0A7K6V3P3-F1
#
_entry.id   AF-A0A7K6V3P3-F1
#
_cell.length_a   1.000
_cell.length_b   1.000
_cell.length_c   1.000
_cell.angle_alpha   90.00
_cell.angle_beta   90.00
_cell.angle_gamma   90.00
#
_symmetry.space_group_name_H-M   'P 1'
#
loop_
_entity.id
_entity.type
_entity.pdbx_description
1 polymer ?
#
loop_
_entity_poly.entity_id
_entity_poly.type
_entity_poly.pdbx_seq_one_letter_code
_entity_poly.pdbx_strand_id
1 'polypeptide(L)'
;QAIIHPDTNETIFMPFRMSGYIPFGTPIVVGLLLPNQTLASTVFWQWLNQSHNACVNYANRNASKPSPTSKFIQGYLGAVISAVSIAVGLNVLIQRANKFTPATRLLIQRFVPFPAVASANICNVVLMRHTELEEGIDVLDNNGNIVGSSRVAAKHALLETALTRVVLPMPILVLPPIIMSMLEKTSLLRSRPRMVLPVQSLVCLAAFGLALPLAISLFPQMSEVSAGGL
;
A
#
# COMPACT_ATOMS: atom_id res chain seq x y z
N GLN A 1 9.76 -2.26 17.92
CA GLN A 1 8.79 -3.38 17.85
C GLN A 1 9.53 -4.68 17.54
N ALA A 2 9.08 -5.78 18.12
CA ALA A 2 9.88 -6.93 18.55
C ALA A 2 10.61 -7.71 17.43
N ILE A 3 11.81 -8.20 17.76
CA ILE A 3 12.60 -9.17 16.97
C ILE A 3 11.90 -10.54 16.94
N ILE A 4 11.09 -10.80 17.96
CA ILE A 4 10.44 -12.06 18.27
C ILE A 4 8.95 -11.90 18.03
N HIS A 5 8.36 -12.84 17.31
CA HIS A 5 6.92 -12.90 17.10
C HIS A 5 6.23 -13.14 18.46
N PRO A 6 5.25 -12.31 18.87
CA PRO A 6 4.65 -12.39 20.21
C PRO A 6 3.98 -13.74 20.47
N ASP A 7 3.35 -14.33 19.43
CA ASP A 7 2.62 -15.59 19.57
C ASP A 7 3.46 -16.86 19.36
N THR A 8 4.47 -16.85 18.47
CA THR A 8 5.26 -18.06 18.15
C THR A 8 6.63 -18.11 18.82
N ASN A 9 7.07 -17.01 19.44
CA ASN A 9 8.43 -16.83 19.95
C ASN A 9 9.56 -17.04 18.91
N GLU A 10 9.23 -17.06 17.62
CA GLU A 10 10.22 -17.18 16.55
C GLU A 10 10.76 -15.81 16.12
N THR A 11 12.03 -15.78 15.69
CA THR A 11 12.63 -14.56 15.16
C THR A 11 12.06 -14.21 13.79
N ILE A 12 11.41 -13.06 13.68
CA ILE A 12 10.94 -12.55 12.39
C ILE A 12 12.16 -12.13 11.56
N PHE A 13 12.23 -12.54 10.30
CA PHE A 13 13.34 -12.15 9.41
C PHE A 13 13.36 -10.63 9.20
N MET A 14 14.55 -10.02 9.24
CA MET A 14 14.73 -8.56 9.34
C MET A 14 13.95 -7.74 8.30
N PRO A 15 13.91 -8.12 7.01
CA PRO A 15 13.12 -7.41 5.99
C PRO A 15 11.61 -7.47 6.20
N PHE A 16 11.10 -8.46 6.92
CA PHE A 16 9.66 -8.66 7.10
C PHE A 16 9.15 -8.15 8.44
N ARG A 17 10.03 -7.60 9.29
CA ARG A 17 9.62 -6.92 10.53
C ARG A 17 8.90 -5.62 10.19
N MET A 18 7.95 -5.21 11.04
CA MET A 18 7.36 -3.87 10.93
C MET A 18 8.42 -2.75 10.96
N SER A 19 9.52 -2.94 11.71
CA SER A 19 10.67 -2.02 11.69
C SER A 19 11.51 -2.08 10.40
N GLY A 20 11.48 -3.22 9.70
CA GLY A 20 12.14 -3.43 8.41
C GLY A 20 11.35 -2.90 7.22
N TYR A 21 10.04 -2.67 7.41
CA TYR A 21 9.14 -2.20 6.35
C TYR A 21 9.62 -0.93 5.66
N ILE A 22 10.06 0.06 6.44
CA ILE A 22 10.62 1.31 5.91
C ILE A 22 11.95 1.08 5.18
N PRO A 23 13.00 0.54 5.81
CA PRO A 23 14.31 0.43 5.17
C PRO A 23 14.35 -0.52 3.96
N PHE A 24 13.56 -1.60 3.98
CA PHE A 24 13.51 -2.56 2.86
C PHE A 24 12.41 -2.23 1.83
N GLY A 25 11.35 -1.50 2.23
CA GLY A 25 10.33 -0.99 1.31
C GLY A 25 10.78 0.25 0.53
N THR A 26 11.65 1.09 1.10
CA THR A 26 12.13 2.32 0.44
C THR A 26 12.79 2.04 -0.93
N PRO A 27 13.70 1.06 -1.09
CA PRO A 27 14.25 0.70 -2.39
C PRO A 27 13.19 0.26 -3.41
N ILE A 28 12.14 -0.43 -2.95
CA ILE A 28 11.03 -0.88 -3.81
C ILE A 28 10.22 0.32 -4.29
N VAL A 29 9.91 1.27 -3.40
CA VAL A 29 9.21 2.51 -3.75
C VAL A 29 10.04 3.37 -4.70
N VAL A 30 11.34 3.52 -4.45
CA VAL A 30 12.26 4.19 -5.39
C VAL A 30 12.24 3.50 -6.74
N GLY A 31 12.28 2.16 -6.75
CA GLY A 31 12.11 1.33 -7.93
C GLY A 31 10.84 1.64 -8.70
N LEU A 32 9.68 1.61 -8.04
CA LEU A 32 8.37 1.94 -8.61
C LEU A 32 8.29 3.35 -9.21
N LEU A 33 9.03 4.30 -8.65
CA LEU A 33 9.03 5.70 -9.07
C LEU A 33 10.15 6.04 -10.07
N LEU A 34 10.90 5.05 -10.55
CA LEU A 34 11.98 5.29 -11.52
C LEU A 34 11.44 5.96 -12.79
N PRO A 35 12.16 6.95 -13.36
CA PRO A 35 11.80 7.51 -14.65
C PRO A 35 12.03 6.50 -15.78
N ASN A 36 11.22 6.58 -16.84
CA ASN A 36 11.35 5.75 -18.06
C ASN A 36 11.30 4.23 -17.80
N GLN A 37 10.42 3.76 -16.92
CA GLN A 37 10.28 2.32 -16.71
C GLN A 37 9.83 1.59 -17.97
N THR A 38 10.47 0.47 -18.26
CA THR A 38 9.96 -0.51 -19.21
C THR A 38 8.75 -1.23 -18.62
N LEU A 39 7.92 -1.86 -19.47
CA LEU A 39 6.82 -2.69 -18.99
C LEU A 39 7.33 -3.82 -18.08
N ALA A 40 8.44 -4.46 -18.45
CA ALA A 40 9.07 -5.50 -17.63
C ALA A 40 9.49 -4.97 -16.26
N SER A 41 10.10 -3.78 -16.21
CA SER A 41 10.48 -3.15 -14.93
C SER A 41 9.24 -2.80 -14.10
N THR A 42 8.18 -2.31 -14.73
CA THR A 42 6.91 -1.99 -14.05
C THR A 42 6.31 -3.24 -13.41
N VAL A 43 6.25 -4.34 -14.15
CA VAL A 43 5.75 -5.64 -13.66
C VAL A 43 6.60 -6.12 -12.48
N PHE A 44 7.93 -6.11 -12.65
CA PHE A 44 8.86 -6.55 -11.61
C PHE A 44 8.69 -5.77 -10.30
N TRP A 45 8.65 -4.44 -10.36
CA TRP A 45 8.54 -3.61 -9.16
C TRP A 45 7.17 -3.73 -8.49
N GLN A 46 6.09 -3.86 -9.26
CA GLN A 46 4.76 -4.09 -8.69
C GLN A 46 4.66 -5.45 -8.02
N TRP A 47 5.16 -6.50 -8.68
CA TRP A 47 5.22 -7.84 -8.10
C TRP A 47 6.07 -7.86 -6.82
N LEU A 48 7.26 -7.24 -6.84
CA LEU A 48 8.15 -7.18 -5.69
C LEU A 48 7.50 -6.44 -4.52
N ASN A 49 6.79 -5.34 -4.79
CA ASN A 49 6.06 -4.59 -3.78
C ASN A 49 4.95 -5.42 -3.12
N GLN A 50 4.12 -6.11 -3.91
CA GLN A 50 3.06 -6.95 -3.36
C GLN A 50 3.62 -8.18 -2.63
N SER A 51 4.71 -8.76 -3.12
CA SER A 51 5.42 -9.87 -2.46
C SER A 51 5.97 -9.45 -1.10
N HIS A 52 6.60 -8.27 -1.03
CA HIS A 52 7.11 -7.73 0.23
C HIS A 52 5.98 -7.49 1.24
N ASN A 53 4.89 -6.85 0.80
CA ASN A 53 3.71 -6.64 1.64
C ASN A 53 3.10 -7.96 2.12
N ALA A 54 3.03 -8.98 1.26
CA ALA A 54 2.52 -10.30 1.64
C ALA A 54 3.43 -10.97 2.69
N CYS A 55 4.75 -10.94 2.50
CA CYS A 55 5.70 -11.51 3.46
C CYS A 55 5.65 -10.80 4.83
N VAL A 56 5.56 -9.46 4.83
CA VAL A 56 5.41 -8.67 6.06
C VAL A 56 4.08 -9.02 6.75
N ASN A 57 2.98 -9.07 6.02
CA ASN A 57 1.68 -9.45 6.58
C ASN A 57 1.68 -10.89 7.14
N TYR A 58 2.33 -11.83 6.44
CA TYR A 58 2.44 -13.21 6.90
C TYR A 58 3.30 -13.34 8.16
N ALA A 59 4.43 -12.63 8.21
CA ALA A 59 5.38 -12.71 9.32
C ALA A 59 4.92 -11.97 10.58
N ASN A 60 3.94 -11.06 10.47
CA ASN A 60 3.37 -10.32 11.60
C ASN A 60 1.88 -10.67 11.83
N ARG A 61 1.39 -11.78 11.27
CA ARG A 61 -0.01 -12.22 11.45
C ARG A 61 -0.24 -12.65 12.90
N ASN A 62 -1.47 -12.49 13.38
CA ASN A 62 -1.85 -13.07 14.67
C ASN A 62 -1.86 -14.61 14.54
N ALA A 63 -0.94 -15.28 15.23
CA ALA A 63 -0.80 -16.73 15.15
C ALA A 63 -1.82 -17.46 16.04
N SER A 64 -2.45 -16.76 17.00
CA SER A 64 -3.48 -17.33 17.88
C SER A 64 -4.83 -17.50 17.17
N LYS A 65 -5.07 -16.86 16.02
CA LYS A 65 -6.26 -17.04 15.17
C LYS A 65 -5.85 -17.47 13.76
N PRO A 66 -5.56 -18.76 13.52
CA PRO A 66 -5.05 -19.22 12.24
C PRO A 66 -6.10 -19.02 11.14
N SER A 67 -5.83 -18.07 10.24
CA SER A 67 -6.59 -17.91 9.01
C SER A 67 -6.16 -18.95 7.98
N PRO A 68 -7.08 -19.49 7.16
CA PRO A 68 -6.73 -20.45 6.12
C PRO A 68 -5.67 -19.89 5.18
N THR A 69 -4.61 -20.66 4.93
CA THR A 69 -3.54 -20.28 3.99
C THR A 69 -4.08 -20.00 2.58
N SER A 70 -5.18 -20.65 2.20
CA SER A 70 -5.88 -20.40 0.93
C SER A 70 -6.34 -18.94 0.79
N LYS A 71 -6.90 -18.34 1.84
CA LYS A 71 -7.32 -16.92 1.82
C LYS A 71 -6.13 -16.00 1.63
N PHE A 72 -5.02 -16.29 2.32
CA PHE A 72 -3.78 -15.52 2.16
C PHE A 72 -3.25 -15.60 0.72
N ILE A 73 -3.18 -16.80 0.14
CA ILE A 73 -2.73 -17.00 -1.25
C ILE A 73 -3.66 -16.28 -2.22
N GLN A 74 -4.98 -16.40 -2.05
CA GLN A 74 -5.97 -15.73 -2.88
C GLN A 74 -5.81 -14.20 -2.80
N GLY A 75 -5.67 -13.65 -1.59
CA GLY A 75 -5.44 -12.24 -1.37
C GLY A 75 -4.13 -11.74 -2.01
N TYR A 76 -3.06 -12.53 -1.93
CA TYR A 76 -1.77 -12.20 -2.56
C TYR A 76 -1.86 -12.23 -4.10
N LEU A 77 -2.42 -13.29 -4.68
CA LEU A 77 -2.58 -13.40 -6.13
C LEU A 77 -3.46 -12.28 -6.68
N GLY A 78 -4.58 -11.99 -6.00
CA GLY A 78 -5.46 -10.88 -6.37
C GLY A 78 -4.75 -9.53 -6.31
N ALA A 79 -3.94 -9.30 -5.26
CA ALA A 79 -3.14 -8.08 -5.15
C ALA A 79 -2.12 -7.94 -6.29
N VAL A 80 -1.37 -9.01 -6.60
CA VAL A 80 -0.36 -9.01 -7.68
C VAL A 80 -1.02 -8.77 -9.03
N ILE A 81 -2.09 -9.51 -9.35
CA ILE A 81 -2.81 -9.37 -10.61
C ILE A 81 -3.38 -7.96 -10.74
N SER A 82 -4.06 -7.45 -9.70
CA SER A 82 -4.62 -6.10 -9.70
C SER A 82 -3.54 -5.03 -9.88
N ALA A 83 -2.44 -5.11 -9.13
CA ALA A 83 -1.34 -4.14 -9.22
C ALA A 83 -0.73 -4.12 -10.63
N VAL A 84 -0.40 -5.29 -11.17
CA VAL A 84 0.26 -5.41 -12.48
C VAL A 84 -0.69 -5.00 -13.60
N SER A 85 -1.95 -5.44 -13.58
CA SER A 85 -2.95 -5.08 -14.58
C SER A 85 -3.19 -3.58 -14.65
N ILE A 86 -3.36 -2.91 -13.49
CA ILE A 86 -3.57 -1.46 -13.46
C ILE A 86 -2.30 -0.72 -13.88
N ALA A 87 -1.12 -1.12 -13.40
CA ALA A 87 0.13 -0.45 -13.73
C ALA A 87 0.48 -0.57 -15.22
N VAL A 88 0.34 -1.76 -15.80
CA VAL A 88 0.57 -1.99 -17.24
C VAL A 88 -0.51 -1.32 -18.07
N GLY A 89 -1.79 -1.46 -17.69
CA GLY A 89 -2.92 -0.85 -18.38
C GLY A 89 -2.79 0.67 -18.47
N LEU A 90 -2.53 1.34 -17.35
CA LEU A 90 -2.31 2.79 -17.32
C LEU A 90 -1.07 3.19 -18.13
N ASN A 91 0.05 2.47 -18.01
CA ASN A 91 1.23 2.76 -18.81
C ASN A 91 0.96 2.65 -20.32
N VAL A 92 0.29 1.59 -20.77
CA VAL A 92 -0.06 1.41 -22.19
C VAL A 92 -1.03 2.51 -22.67
N LEU A 93 -2.03 2.86 -21.86
CA LEU A 93 -2.97 3.94 -22.19
C LEU A 93 -2.28 5.30 -22.32
N ILE A 94 -1.43 5.65 -21.36
CA ILE A 94 -0.60 6.87 -21.42
C ILE A 94 0.32 6.82 -22.64
N GLN A 95 0.83 5.64 -22.99
CA GLN A 95 1.73 5.51 -24.12
C GLN A 95 1.05 5.69 -25.48
N ARG A 96 -0.21 5.24 -25.59
CA ARG A 96 -1.05 5.40 -26.79
C ARG A 96 -1.65 6.80 -26.91
N ALA A 97 -1.67 7.57 -25.84
CA ALA A 97 -2.19 8.94 -25.86
C ALA A 97 -1.23 9.88 -26.61
N ASN A 98 -1.52 10.13 -27.89
CA ASN A 98 -0.74 11.02 -28.76
C ASN A 98 -0.90 12.51 -28.44
N LYS A 99 -1.73 12.88 -27.46
CA LYS A 99 -2.02 14.28 -27.11
C LYS A 99 -1.05 14.89 -26.08
N PHE A 100 -0.21 14.07 -25.43
CA PHE A 100 0.67 14.55 -24.36
C PHE A 100 2.08 14.83 -24.86
N THR A 101 2.67 15.93 -24.38
CA THR A 101 4.10 16.18 -24.56
C THR A 101 4.93 15.12 -23.81
N PRO A 102 6.18 14.85 -24.23
CA PRO A 102 7.05 13.90 -23.53
C PRO A 102 7.22 14.21 -22.04
N ALA A 103 7.29 15.49 -21.66
CA ALA A 103 7.40 15.90 -20.28
C ALA A 103 6.12 15.61 -19.46
N THR A 104 4.95 15.92 -20.00
CA THR A 104 3.66 15.62 -19.34
C THR A 104 3.45 14.11 -19.20
N ARG A 105 3.82 13.33 -20.22
CA ARG A 105 3.75 11.87 -20.20
C ARG A 105 4.59 11.28 -19.07
N LEU A 106 5.83 11.73 -18.92
CA LEU A 106 6.70 11.30 -17.82
C LEU A 106 6.14 11.67 -16.46
N LEU A 107 5.56 12.87 -16.34
CA LEU A 107 4.95 13.33 -15.10
C LEU A 107 3.75 12.45 -14.72
N ILE A 108 2.86 12.14 -15.67
CA ILE A 108 1.71 11.26 -15.43
C ILE A 108 2.17 9.83 -15.08
N GLN A 109 3.19 9.30 -15.77
CA GLN A 109 3.73 7.97 -15.49
C GLN A 109 4.26 7.81 -14.06
N ARG A 110 4.83 8.88 -13.46
CA ARG A 110 5.28 8.87 -12.07
C ARG A 110 4.16 8.66 -11.05
N PHE A 111 2.91 8.97 -11.40
CA PHE A 111 1.76 8.75 -10.53
C PHE A 111 1.11 7.38 -10.71
N VAL A 112 1.45 6.60 -11.75
CA VAL A 112 0.88 5.27 -12.04
C VAL A 112 1.03 4.26 -10.89
N PRO A 113 2.14 4.26 -10.10
CA PRO A 113 2.28 3.33 -8.99
C PRO A 113 1.18 3.47 -7.92
N PHE A 114 0.67 4.68 -7.67
CA PHE A 114 -0.36 4.92 -6.66
C PHE A 114 -1.69 4.18 -6.94
N PRO A 115 -2.38 4.40 -8.08
CA PRO A 115 -3.63 3.70 -8.37
C PRO A 115 -3.44 2.18 -8.47
N ALA A 116 -2.27 1.72 -8.92
CA ALA A 116 -1.95 0.29 -8.97
C ALA A 116 -1.86 -0.32 -7.56
N VAL A 117 -1.10 0.30 -6.65
CA VAL A 117 -0.95 -0.17 -5.26
C VAL A 117 -2.27 -0.03 -4.49
N ALA A 118 -3.00 1.08 -4.68
CA ALA A 118 -4.31 1.31 -4.08
C ALA A 118 -5.34 0.24 -4.50
N SER A 119 -5.42 -0.07 -5.80
CA SER A 119 -6.33 -1.10 -6.31
C SER A 119 -5.98 -2.49 -5.78
N ALA A 120 -4.69 -2.82 -5.73
CA ALA A 120 -4.21 -4.08 -5.18
C ALA A 120 -4.54 -4.24 -3.70
N ASN A 121 -4.38 -3.16 -2.93
CA ASN A 121 -4.73 -3.11 -1.52
C ASN A 121 -6.24 -3.30 -1.29
N ILE A 122 -7.09 -2.65 -2.07
CA ILE A 122 -8.55 -2.86 -2.02
C ILE A 122 -8.88 -4.32 -2.36
N CYS A 123 -8.32 -4.85 -3.45
CA CYS A 123 -8.54 -6.22 -3.89
C CYS A 123 -8.12 -7.23 -2.81
N ASN A 124 -6.96 -7.03 -2.19
CA ASN A 124 -6.47 -7.86 -1.10
C ASN A 124 -7.46 -7.89 0.07
N VAL A 125 -7.93 -6.73 0.55
CA VAL A 125 -8.90 -6.63 1.65
C VAL A 125 -10.20 -7.34 1.32
N VAL A 126 -10.75 -7.07 0.13
CA VAL A 126 -12.01 -7.67 -0.31
C VAL A 126 -11.92 -9.19 -0.41
N LEU A 127 -10.82 -9.73 -0.96
CA LEU A 127 -10.62 -11.18 -1.06
C LEU A 127 -10.41 -11.83 0.31
N MET A 128 -9.64 -11.18 1.20
CA MET A 128 -9.40 -11.70 2.55
C MET A 128 -10.66 -11.72 3.41
N ARG A 129 -11.50 -10.68 3.28
CA ARG A 129 -12.72 -10.48 4.08
C ARG A 129 -14.02 -10.78 3.32
N HIS A 130 -13.94 -11.52 2.21
CA HIS A 130 -15.11 -11.85 1.39
C HIS A 130 -16.20 -12.56 2.19
N THR A 131 -15.82 -13.49 3.06
CA THR A 131 -16.75 -14.23 3.90
C THR A 131 -17.53 -13.31 4.85
N GLU A 132 -16.93 -12.22 5.33
CA GLU A 132 -17.63 -11.24 6.17
C GLU A 132 -18.72 -10.48 5.39
N LEU A 133 -18.54 -10.30 4.07
CA LEU A 133 -19.58 -9.73 3.21
C LEU A 133 -20.75 -10.69 2.98
N GLU A 134 -20.48 -12.00 2.99
CA GLU A 134 -21.48 -13.06 2.80
C GLU A 134 -22.20 -13.44 4.10
N GLU A 135 -21.50 -13.53 5.22
CA GLU A 135 -22.01 -14.01 6.50
C GLU A 135 -22.36 -12.88 7.47
N GLY A 136 -21.77 -11.70 7.28
CA GLY A 136 -21.87 -10.56 8.19
C GLY A 136 -20.81 -10.58 9.29
N ILE A 137 -20.79 -9.52 10.10
CA ILE A 137 -19.94 -9.43 11.31
C ILE A 137 -20.82 -9.28 12.54
N ASP A 138 -20.31 -9.76 13.68
CA ASP A 138 -20.98 -9.63 14.97
C ASP A 138 -21.17 -8.15 15.34
N VAL A 139 -22.40 -7.81 15.71
CA VAL A 139 -22.80 -6.51 16.22
C VAL A 139 -22.95 -6.63 17.73
N LEU A 140 -22.38 -5.68 18.47
CA LEU A 140 -22.40 -5.65 19.92
C LEU A 140 -23.39 -4.58 20.42
N ASP A 141 -24.05 -4.84 21.55
CA ASP A 141 -24.78 -3.82 22.30
C ASP A 141 -23.83 -2.92 23.12
N ASN A 142 -24.39 -1.91 23.78
CA ASN A 142 -23.65 -1.00 24.66
C ASN A 142 -23.03 -1.69 25.89
N ASN A 143 -23.46 -2.92 26.21
CA ASN A 143 -22.95 -3.71 27.32
C ASN A 143 -21.88 -4.72 26.86
N GLY A 144 -21.53 -4.74 25.56
CA GLY A 144 -20.56 -5.65 24.96
C GLY A 144 -21.10 -7.05 24.62
N ASN A 145 -22.41 -7.26 24.67
CA ASN A 145 -23.03 -8.54 24.29
C ASN A 145 -23.32 -8.58 22.79
N ILE A 146 -23.14 -9.75 22.18
CA ILE A 146 -23.43 -9.96 20.76
C ILE A 146 -24.96 -9.98 20.56
N VAL A 147 -25.49 -9.02 19.81
CA VAL A 147 -26.93 -8.91 19.50
C VAL A 147 -27.32 -9.60 18.19
N GLY A 148 -26.35 -9.88 17.32
CA GLY A 148 -26.56 -10.59 16.06
C GLY A 148 -25.46 -10.30 15.03
N SER A 149 -25.58 -10.85 13.83
CA SER A 149 -24.67 -10.60 12.71
C SER A 149 -25.28 -9.63 11.69
N SER A 150 -24.49 -8.67 11.20
CA SER A 150 -24.91 -7.70 10.20
C SER A 150 -23.96 -7.63 9.00
N ARG A 151 -24.52 -7.89 7.81
CA ARG A 151 -23.84 -7.67 6.52
C ARG A 151 -23.65 -6.19 6.20
N VAL A 152 -24.52 -5.32 6.71
CA VAL A 152 -24.42 -3.86 6.50
C VAL A 152 -23.24 -3.30 7.30
N ALA A 153 -23.08 -3.76 8.55
CA ALA A 153 -21.92 -3.43 9.37
C ALA A 153 -20.63 -3.95 8.74
N ALA A 154 -20.65 -5.17 8.21
CA ALA A 154 -19.51 -5.75 7.50
C ALA A 154 -19.09 -4.88 6.30
N LYS A 155 -20.05 -4.45 5.46
CA LYS A 155 -19.76 -3.56 4.32
C LYS A 155 -19.12 -2.24 4.75
N HIS A 156 -19.63 -1.60 5.80
CA HIS A 156 -19.05 -0.35 6.32
C HIS A 156 -17.62 -0.58 6.84
N ALA A 157 -17.42 -1.60 7.67
CA ALA A 157 -16.10 -1.94 8.20
C ALA A 157 -15.09 -2.27 7.10
N LEU A 158 -15.51 -2.98 6.05
CA LEU A 158 -14.65 -3.25 4.89
C LEU A 158 -14.35 -1.99 4.07
N LEU A 159 -15.33 -1.10 3.88
CA LEU A 159 -15.11 0.17 3.17
C LEU A 159 -14.13 1.08 3.93
N GLU A 160 -14.28 1.22 5.23
CA GLU A 160 -13.32 1.95 6.07
C GLU A 160 -11.92 1.34 5.98
N THR A 161 -11.84 0.00 6.07
CA THR A 161 -10.57 -0.71 5.90
C THR A 161 -9.97 -0.45 4.52
N ALA A 162 -10.76 -0.52 3.45
CA ALA A 162 -10.32 -0.26 2.09
C ALA A 162 -9.82 1.19 1.94
N LEU A 163 -10.53 2.17 2.51
CA LEU A 163 -10.13 3.57 2.51
C LEU A 163 -8.79 3.77 3.20
N THR A 164 -8.58 3.20 4.39
CA THR A 164 -7.28 3.30 5.07
C THR A 164 -6.15 2.74 4.19
N ARG A 165 -6.40 1.62 3.50
CA ARG A 165 -5.42 0.95 2.64
C ARG A 165 -5.11 1.71 1.33
N VAL A 166 -5.93 2.71 0.99
CA VAL A 166 -5.67 3.67 -0.10
C VAL A 166 -4.97 4.93 0.43
N VAL A 167 -5.39 5.44 1.58
CA VAL A 167 -4.84 6.68 2.18
C VAL A 167 -3.41 6.48 2.65
N LEU A 168 -3.10 5.35 3.29
CA LEU A 168 -1.76 5.06 3.83
C LEU A 168 -0.63 5.15 2.77
N PRO A 169 -0.72 4.54 1.59
CA PRO A 169 0.32 4.66 0.56
C PRO A 169 0.28 6.01 -0.19
N MET A 170 -0.72 6.86 0.00
CA MET A 170 -0.87 8.10 -0.77
C MET A 170 0.29 9.08 -0.54
N PRO A 171 0.66 9.49 0.69
CA PRO A 171 1.78 10.40 0.89
C PRO A 171 3.09 9.81 0.36
N ILE A 172 3.23 8.50 0.37
CA ILE A 172 4.43 7.78 -0.02
C ILE A 172 4.63 7.82 -1.53
N LEU A 173 3.56 7.59 -2.30
CA LEU A 173 3.64 7.43 -3.74
C LEU A 173 3.29 8.70 -4.51
N VAL A 174 2.65 9.69 -3.87
CA VAL A 174 2.21 10.93 -4.50
C VAL A 174 3.15 12.11 -4.16
N LEU A 175 3.61 12.21 -2.92
CA LEU A 175 4.43 13.34 -2.47
C LEU A 175 5.83 13.36 -3.12
N PRO A 176 6.57 12.23 -3.25
CA PRO A 176 7.88 12.27 -3.90
C PRO A 176 7.83 12.71 -5.37
N PRO A 177 6.91 12.23 -6.23
CA PRO A 177 6.75 12.78 -7.58
C PRO A 177 6.50 14.29 -7.62
N ILE A 178 5.67 14.81 -6.71
CA ILE A 178 5.37 16.25 -6.63
C ILE A 178 6.64 17.03 -6.28
N ILE A 179 7.33 16.63 -5.21
CA ILE A 179 8.57 17.30 -4.77
C ILE A 179 9.65 17.21 -5.86
N MET A 180 9.83 16.04 -6.47
CA MET A 180 10.78 15.85 -7.55
C MET A 180 10.45 16.74 -8.75
N SER A 181 9.17 16.90 -9.11
CA SER A 181 8.76 17.80 -10.21
C SER A 181 9.09 19.27 -9.95
N MET A 182 9.15 19.69 -8.69
CA MET A 182 9.56 21.04 -8.30
C MET A 182 11.08 21.15 -8.26
N LEU A 183 11.77 20.17 -7.67
CA LEU A 183 13.22 20.14 -7.54
C LEU A 183 13.93 20.03 -8.89
N GLU A 184 13.40 19.27 -9.84
CA GLU A 184 13.96 19.13 -11.20
C GLU A 184 13.97 20.45 -11.99
N LYS A 185 13.15 21.44 -11.60
CA LYS A 185 13.18 22.79 -12.21
C LYS A 185 14.33 23.65 -11.70
N THR A 186 14.99 23.25 -10.62
CA THR A 186 16.12 24.00 -10.05
C THR A 186 17.40 23.81 -10.87
N SER A 187 18.27 24.82 -10.88
CA SER A 187 19.55 24.79 -11.60
C SER A 187 20.44 23.63 -11.14
N LEU A 188 20.39 23.26 -9.86
CA LEU A 188 21.23 22.24 -9.26
C LEU A 188 20.98 20.84 -9.86
N LEU A 189 19.71 20.43 -9.98
CA LEU A 189 19.34 19.13 -10.56
C LEU A 189 19.44 19.13 -12.09
N ARG A 190 19.19 20.29 -12.73
CA ARG A 190 19.38 20.45 -14.18
C ARG A 190 20.85 20.32 -14.58
N SER A 191 21.78 20.85 -13.77
CA SER A 191 23.21 20.76 -14.03
C SER A 191 23.84 19.42 -13.62
N ARG A 192 23.20 18.65 -12.73
CA ARG A 192 23.71 17.35 -12.26
C ARG A 192 22.65 16.24 -12.32
N PRO A 193 22.39 15.67 -13.51
CA PRO A 193 21.38 14.61 -13.67
C PRO A 193 21.68 13.34 -12.85
N ARG A 194 22.94 13.08 -12.49
CA ARG A 194 23.32 11.96 -11.61
C ARG A 194 22.80 12.10 -10.17
N MET A 195 22.44 13.32 -9.74
CA MET A 195 21.89 13.58 -8.40
C MET A 195 20.39 13.30 -8.28
N VAL A 196 19.70 13.06 -9.40
CA VAL A 196 18.24 12.82 -9.41
C VAL A 196 17.89 11.58 -8.58
N LEU A 197 18.60 10.46 -8.78
CA LEU A 197 18.33 9.22 -8.04
C LEU A 197 18.64 9.34 -6.53
N PRO A 198 19.80 9.88 -6.09
CA PRO A 198 20.06 10.12 -4.67
C PRO A 198 19.03 11.05 -4.01
N VAL A 199 18.65 12.14 -4.68
CA VAL A 199 17.64 13.08 -4.16
C VAL A 199 16.28 12.42 -4.09
N GLN A 200 15.89 11.65 -5.11
CA GLN A 200 14.64 10.89 -5.11
C GLN A 200 14.60 9.88 -3.97
N SER A 201 15.68 9.14 -3.74
CA SER A 201 15.78 8.21 -2.61
C SER A 201 15.65 8.91 -1.26
N LEU A 202 16.27 10.08 -1.10
CA LEU A 202 16.16 10.87 0.13
C LEU A 202 14.74 11.40 0.34
N VAL A 203 14.10 11.90 -0.72
CA VAL A 203 12.71 12.40 -0.66
C VAL A 203 11.74 11.25 -0.36
N CYS A 204 11.92 10.09 -0.99
CA CYS A 204 11.13 8.89 -0.69
C CYS A 204 11.31 8.47 0.77
N LEU A 205 12.55 8.43 1.28
CA LEU A 205 12.83 8.08 2.67
C LEU A 205 12.19 9.07 3.65
N ALA A 206 12.30 10.37 3.38
CA ALA A 206 11.67 11.42 4.18
C ALA A 206 10.14 11.32 4.14
N ALA A 207 9.55 11.10 2.96
CA ALA A 207 8.11 10.90 2.80
C ALA A 207 7.63 9.65 3.56
N PHE A 208 8.36 8.53 3.48
CA PHE A 208 8.07 7.32 4.27
C PHE A 208 8.15 7.58 5.78
N GLY A 209 9.21 8.27 6.23
CA GLY A 209 9.44 8.59 7.63
C GLY A 209 8.41 9.54 8.23
N LEU A 210 7.87 10.48 7.43
CA LEU A 210 6.82 11.42 7.86
C LEU A 210 5.40 10.82 7.71
N ALA A 211 5.19 9.98 6.70
CA ALA A 211 3.89 9.35 6.45
C ALA A 211 3.53 8.35 7.55
N LEU A 212 4.49 7.63 8.14
CA LEU A 212 4.21 6.62 9.15
C LEU A 212 3.64 7.24 10.46
N PRO A 213 4.21 8.30 11.05
CA PRO A 213 3.59 9.00 12.19
C PRO A 213 2.21 9.59 11.84
N LEU A 214 2.06 10.18 10.64
CA LEU A 214 0.79 10.74 10.19
C LEU A 214 -0.29 9.66 10.06
N ALA A 215 0.06 8.52 9.48
CA ALA A 215 -0.79 7.33 9.37
C ALA A 215 -1.28 6.84 10.73
N ILE A 216 -0.37 6.76 11.72
CA ILE A 216 -0.68 6.33 13.08
C ILE A 216 -1.59 7.35 13.78
N SER A 217 -1.41 8.65 13.50
CA SER A 217 -2.26 9.72 14.06
C SER A 217 -3.66 9.79 13.42
N LEU A 218 -3.78 9.46 12.14
CA LEU A 218 -5.04 9.48 11.39
C LEU A 218 -5.92 8.26 11.66
N PHE A 219 -5.30 7.13 12.02
CA PHE A 219 -5.98 5.88 12.30
C PHE A 219 -5.45 5.29 13.62
N PRO A 220 -5.97 5.73 14.78
CA PRO A 220 -5.62 5.10 16.05
C PRO A 220 -5.96 3.60 15.98
N GLN A 221 -5.05 2.75 16.46
CA GLN A 221 -5.21 1.29 16.45
C GLN A 221 -6.37 0.78 17.33
N MET A 222 -7.02 1.69 18.07
CA MET A 222 -8.19 1.45 18.90
C MET A 222 -9.26 2.44 18.44
N SER A 223 -10.38 1.92 17.91
CA SER A 223 -11.54 2.72 17.53
C SER A 223 -12.60 2.58 18.62
N GLU A 224 -12.97 3.68 19.28
CA GLU A 224 -14.17 3.77 20.10
C GLU A 224 -15.31 4.30 19.23
N VAL A 225 -16.42 3.57 19.14
CA VAL A 225 -17.59 3.97 18.37
C VAL A 225 -18.57 4.70 19.29
N SER A 226 -18.95 5.94 18.93
CA SER A 226 -19.99 6.71 19.62
C SER A 226 -21.37 6.45 19.00
N ALA A 227 -22.38 6.25 19.85
CA ALA A 227 -23.73 5.77 19.53
C ALA A 227 -24.64 6.79 18.80
N GLY A 228 -24.14 7.42 17.72
CA GLY A 228 -24.85 8.46 16.98
C GLY A 228 -25.34 8.09 15.57
N GLY A 229 -25.11 6.86 15.10
CA GLY A 229 -25.45 6.44 13.74
C GLY A 229 -25.88 4.98 13.67
N LEU A 230 -26.97 4.67 14.37
CA LEU A 230 -27.78 3.47 14.13
C LEU A 230 -28.63 3.65 12.87
#